data_AF-E1WQE3-F1
#
_entry.id   AF-E1WQE3-F1
#
_cell.length_a   1.000
_cell.length_b   1.000
_cell.length_c   1.000
_cell.angle_alpha   90.00
_cell.angle_beta   90.00
_cell.angle_gamma   90.00
#
_symmetry.space_group_name_H-M   'P 1'
#
loop_
_entity.id
_entity.type
_entity.pdbx_description
1 polymer ?
#
loop_
_entity_poly.entity_id
_entity_poly.type
_entity_poly.pdbx_seq_one_letter_code
_entity_poly.pdbx_strand_id
1 'polypeptide(L)'
;MPNEIAKMQKDLPMKIGDGMTLTEVYESGKTVFYVVVIDTEMSREDLQISQYDIEEDKQTIIADFKREMGRDMNQFKQLVNGIVYLYKNNKGEELYRISISKSEL
;
A
#
# COMPACT_ATOMS: atom_id res chain seq x y z
N MET A 1 16.81 -4.97 2.97
CA MET A 1 15.38 -4.87 3.31
C MET A 1 15.11 -4.29 4.70
N PRO A 2 15.74 -4.73 5.82
CA PRO A 2 15.53 -4.04 7.12
C PRO A 2 15.86 -2.53 7.07
N ASN A 3 16.84 -2.17 6.24
CA ASN A 3 17.25 -0.78 6.03
C ASN A 3 16.33 0.05 5.13
N GLU A 4 15.43 -0.53 4.34
CA GLU A 4 14.61 0.25 3.41
C GLU A 4 13.32 0.74 4.05
N ILE A 5 12.64 -0.13 4.81
CA ILE A 5 11.47 0.28 5.59
C ILE A 5 11.85 1.27 6.67
N ALA A 6 12.98 1.05 7.36
CA ALA A 6 13.51 2.01 8.34
C ALA A 6 13.94 3.35 7.72
N LYS A 7 14.25 3.40 6.41
CA LYS A 7 14.46 4.66 5.69
C LYS A 7 13.13 5.32 5.37
N MET A 8 12.19 4.58 4.76
CA MET A 8 10.86 5.10 4.44
C MET A 8 10.16 5.66 5.67
N GLN A 9 10.22 4.97 6.80
CA GLN A 9 9.64 5.42 8.08
C GLN A 9 10.14 6.80 8.55
N LYS A 10 11.36 7.22 8.18
CA LYS A 10 11.88 8.54 8.54
C LYS A 10 11.25 9.67 7.75
N ASP A 11 10.75 9.36 6.56
CA ASP A 11 10.15 10.33 5.65
C ASP A 11 8.61 10.41 5.84
N LEU A 12 8.04 9.62 6.76
CA LEU A 12 6.61 9.63 7.08
C LEU A 12 6.25 10.75 8.08
N PRO A 13 5.04 11.34 7.97
CA PRO A 13 4.06 11.11 6.91
C PRO A 13 4.47 11.79 5.59
N MET A 14 4.24 11.11 4.46
CA MET A 14 4.58 11.62 3.12
C MET A 14 3.36 11.69 2.20
N LYS A 15 3.25 12.77 1.44
CA LYS A 15 2.21 12.90 0.39
C LYS A 15 2.59 12.01 -0.80
N ILE A 16 1.65 11.19 -1.24
CA ILE A 16 1.85 10.22 -2.35
C ILE A 16 0.88 10.44 -3.52
N GLY A 17 -0.02 11.42 -3.42
CA GLY A 17 -0.94 11.81 -4.46
C GLY A 17 -1.91 12.88 -3.97
N ASP A 18 -2.79 13.34 -4.85
CA ASP A 18 -3.85 14.28 -4.48
C ASP A 18 -4.77 13.63 -3.44
N GLY A 19 -4.88 14.28 -2.28
CA GLY A 19 -5.69 13.78 -1.16
C GLY A 19 -5.17 12.49 -0.51
N MET A 20 -3.94 12.03 -0.78
CA MET A 20 -3.40 10.79 -0.21
C MET A 20 -2.08 10.99 0.53
N THR A 21 -2.02 10.51 1.76
CA THR A 21 -0.83 10.56 2.62
C THR A 21 -0.46 9.15 3.10
N LEU A 22 0.75 8.69 2.79
CA LEU A 22 1.31 7.50 3.42
C LEU A 22 1.76 7.88 4.83
N THR A 23 1.16 7.24 5.84
CA THR A 23 1.34 7.61 7.26
C THR A 23 2.16 6.59 8.03
N GLU A 24 2.05 5.31 7.67
CA GLU A 24 2.81 4.24 8.32
C GLU A 24 3.29 3.23 7.29
N VAL A 25 4.49 2.69 7.52
CA VAL A 25 4.99 1.49 6.84
C VAL A 25 5.56 0.57 7.91
N TYR A 26 5.15 -0.70 7.90
CA TYR A 26 5.65 -1.68 8.87
C TYR A 26 5.65 -3.09 8.30
N GLU A 27 6.43 -3.99 8.91
CA GLU A 27 6.41 -5.41 8.60
C GLU A 27 5.70 -6.17 9.71
N SER A 28 4.84 -7.12 9.33
CA SER A 28 4.31 -8.14 10.23
C SER A 28 4.52 -9.51 9.60
N GLY A 29 5.38 -10.32 10.22
CA GLY A 29 5.88 -11.55 9.61
C GLY A 29 6.68 -11.26 8.34
N LYS A 30 6.25 -11.81 7.20
CA LYS A 30 6.82 -11.54 5.87
C LYS A 30 5.92 -10.65 5.02
N THR A 31 4.99 -9.91 5.62
CA THR A 31 4.09 -9.02 4.89
C THR A 31 4.42 -7.58 5.23
N VAL A 32 4.60 -6.77 4.20
CA VAL A 32 4.81 -5.32 4.33
C VAL A 32 3.45 -4.62 4.26
N PHE A 33 3.18 -3.72 5.20
CA PHE A 33 1.97 -2.93 5.26
C PHE A 33 2.29 -1.47 4.98
N TYR A 34 1.48 -0.86 4.12
CA TYR A 34 1.48 0.57 3.83
C TYR A 34 0.13 1.15 4.25
N VAL A 35 0.12 2.08 5.21
CA VAL A 35 -1.11 2.72 5.70
C VAL A 35 -1.26 4.08 5.04
N VAL A 36 -2.27 4.19 4.18
CA VAL A 36 -2.58 5.40 3.42
C VAL A 36 -3.82 6.04 4.00
N VAL A 37 -3.73 7.34 4.31
CA VAL A 37 -4.88 8.16 4.69
C VAL A 37 -5.34 8.96 3.48
N ILE A 38 -6.60 8.80 3.13
CA ILE A 38 -7.33 9.60 2.14
C ILE A 38 -7.96 10.78 2.87
N ASP A 39 -7.75 11.99 2.35
CA ASP A 39 -8.27 13.25 2.87
C ASP A 39 -9.78 13.36 2.64
N THR A 40 -10.51 12.59 3.44
CA THR A 40 -11.96 12.52 3.46
C THR A 40 -12.44 12.18 4.87
N GLU A 41 -13.64 12.60 5.20
CA GLU A 41 -14.36 12.18 6.41
C GLU A 41 -15.45 11.14 6.11
N MET A 42 -15.64 10.79 4.83
CA MET A 42 -16.65 9.85 4.35
C MET A 42 -16.29 8.41 4.74
N SER A 43 -17.31 7.57 4.96
CA SER A 43 -17.10 6.13 5.15
C SER A 43 -16.94 5.42 3.80
N ARG A 44 -16.64 4.12 3.84
CA ARG A 44 -16.61 3.27 2.64
C ARG A 44 -17.94 3.27 1.90
N GLU A 45 -19.04 3.19 2.64
CA GLU A 45 -20.41 3.12 2.10
C GLU A 45 -20.75 4.40 1.35
N ASP A 46 -20.36 5.56 1.90
CA ASP A 46 -20.59 6.87 1.30
C ASP A 46 -19.79 7.05 0.00
N LEU A 47 -18.55 6.53 -0.05
CA LEU A 47 -17.69 6.61 -1.21
C LEU A 47 -18.09 5.64 -2.33
N GLN A 48 -18.93 4.64 -2.05
CA GLN A 48 -19.40 3.65 -3.02
C GLN A 48 -18.27 2.97 -3.81
N ILE A 49 -17.12 2.76 -3.18
CA ILE A 49 -15.95 2.14 -3.80
C ILE A 49 -16.31 0.71 -4.20
N SER A 50 -16.25 0.43 -5.51
CA SER A 50 -16.61 -0.88 -6.05
C SER A 50 -15.44 -1.85 -5.99
N GLN A 51 -15.74 -3.15 -6.11
CA GLN A 51 -14.70 -4.17 -6.23
C GLN A 51 -13.88 -4.03 -7.53
N TYR A 52 -14.47 -3.44 -8.57
CA TYR A 52 -13.79 -3.18 -9.83
C TYR A 52 -12.69 -2.13 -9.65
N ASP A 53 -13.00 -1.02 -8.96
CA ASP A 53 -12.05 0.07 -8.70
C ASP A 53 -10.85 -0.44 -7.87
N ILE A 54 -11.12 -1.25 -6.85
CA ILE A 54 -10.07 -1.86 -6.00
C ILE A 54 -9.15 -2.78 -6.82
N GLU A 55 -9.69 -3.52 -7.78
CA GLU A 55 -8.89 -4.42 -8.62
C GLU A 55 -8.09 -3.62 -9.66
N GLU A 56 -8.64 -2.54 -10.21
CA GLU A 56 -7.90 -1.64 -11.10
C GLU A 56 -6.71 -0.99 -10.39
N ASP A 57 -6.94 -0.46 -9.18
CA ASP A 57 -5.88 0.06 -8.31
C ASP A 57 -4.81 -0.99 -8.03
N LYS A 58 -5.23 -2.22 -7.71
CA LYS A 58 -4.31 -3.33 -7.44
C LYS A 58 -3.42 -3.63 -8.64
N GLN A 59 -3.96 -3.68 -9.85
CA GLN A 59 -3.16 -3.91 -11.05
C GLN A 59 -2.18 -2.77 -11.32
N THR A 60 -2.60 -1.53 -11.06
CA THR A 60 -1.73 -0.35 -11.17
C THR A 60 -0.57 -0.41 -10.19
N ILE A 61 -0.84 -0.72 -8.91
CA ILE A 61 0.19 -0.90 -7.87
C ILE A 61 1.16 -2.02 -8.26
N ILE A 62 0.67 -3.17 -8.74
CA ILE A 62 1.52 -4.28 -9.19
C ILE A 62 2.43 -3.84 -10.34
N ALA A 63 1.88 -3.10 -11.32
CA ALA A 63 2.64 -2.64 -12.48
C ALA A 63 3.73 -1.64 -12.07
N ASP A 64 3.42 -0.67 -11.22
CA ASP A 64 4.38 0.30 -10.70
C ASP A 64 5.47 -0.38 -9.88
N PHE A 65 5.09 -1.32 -9.00
CA PHE A 65 6.04 -2.06 -8.18
C PHE A 65 7.00 -2.90 -9.04
N LYS A 66 6.50 -3.53 -10.11
CA LYS A 66 7.31 -4.25 -11.10
C LYS A 66 8.26 -3.33 -11.85
N ARG A 67 7.80 -2.14 -12.21
CA ARG A 67 8.61 -1.12 -12.91
C ARG A 67 9.73 -0.60 -12.02
N GLU A 68 9.44 -0.27 -10.77
CA GLU A 68 10.41 0.31 -9.83
C GLU A 68 11.47 -0.71 -9.38
N MET A 69 11.04 -1.92 -9.00
CA MET A 69 11.96 -2.96 -8.52
C MET A 69 12.81 -3.54 -9.65
N GLY A 70 12.28 -3.59 -10.88
CA GLY A 70 12.98 -4.11 -12.05
C GLY A 70 13.67 -5.47 -11.78
N ARG A 71 15.01 -5.47 -11.78
CA ARG A 71 15.82 -6.69 -11.57
C ARG A 71 15.84 -7.18 -10.11
N ASP A 72 15.57 -6.30 -9.15
CA ASP A 72 15.63 -6.60 -7.72
C ASP A 72 14.34 -7.31 -7.22
N MET A 73 13.32 -7.40 -8.08
CA MET A 73 12.04 -8.05 -7.78
C MET A 73 12.20 -9.48 -7.24
N ASN A 74 13.10 -10.27 -7.82
CA ASN A 74 13.31 -11.66 -7.39
C ASN A 74 13.90 -11.74 -5.98
N GLN A 75 14.79 -10.82 -5.62
CA GLN A 75 15.35 -10.73 -4.27
C GLN A 75 14.29 -10.23 -3.29
N PHE A 76 13.50 -9.24 -3.68
CA PHE A 76 12.38 -8.73 -2.90
C PHE A 76 11.40 -9.85 -2.53
N LYS A 77 10.98 -10.64 -3.52
CA LYS A 77 10.12 -11.82 -3.34
C LYS A 77 10.69 -12.90 -2.42
N GLN A 78 12.00 -13.00 -2.23
CA GLN A 78 12.56 -13.98 -1.27
C GLN A 78 12.33 -13.57 0.18
N LEU A 79 12.15 -12.27 0.41
CA LEU A 79 12.13 -11.67 1.73
C LEU A 79 10.70 -11.40 2.19
N VAL A 80 9.77 -11.13 1.26
CA VAL A 80 8.34 -10.94 1.56
C VAL A 80 7.46 -12.04 0.98
N ASN A 81 6.34 -12.30 1.65
CA ASN A 81 5.23 -13.15 1.20
C ASN A 81 4.10 -12.35 0.56
N GLY A 82 4.08 -11.03 0.76
CA GLY A 82 3.10 -10.15 0.15
C GLY A 82 3.21 -8.72 0.65
N ILE A 83 2.39 -7.86 0.06
CA ILE A 83 2.25 -6.45 0.40
C ILE A 83 0.77 -6.17 0.65
N VAL A 84 0.47 -5.33 1.63
CA VAL A 84 -0.87 -4.84 1.92
C VAL A 84 -0.87 -3.33 1.92
N TYR A 85 -1.76 -2.72 1.14
CA TYR A 85 -2.12 -1.31 1.26
C TYR A 85 -3.43 -1.21 2.03
N LEU A 86 -3.43 -0.41 3.09
CA LEU A 86 -4.57 -0.16 3.96
C LEU A 86 -4.98 1.30 3.81
N TYR A 87 -6.11 1.55 3.16
CA TYR A 87 -6.64 2.89 2.94
C TYR A 87 -7.63 3.24 4.03
N LYS A 88 -7.41 4.39 4.69
CA LYS A 88 -8.24 4.90 5.77
C LYS A 88 -8.70 6.31 5.47
N ASN A 89 -9.80 6.74 6.07
CA ASN A 89 -10.21 8.14 6.09
C ASN A 89 -9.51 8.91 7.22
N ASN A 90 -9.76 10.22 7.33
CA ASN A 90 -9.19 11.08 8.37
C ASN A 90 -9.65 10.72 9.80
N LYS A 91 -10.71 9.91 9.94
CA LYS A 91 -11.20 9.37 11.23
C LYS A 91 -10.51 8.06 11.63
N GLY A 92 -9.65 7.52 10.75
CA GLY A 92 -8.97 6.25 10.95
C GLY A 92 -9.81 5.02 10.58
N GLU A 93 -11.00 5.20 10.01
CA GLU A 93 -11.85 4.11 9.54
C GLU A 93 -11.26 3.52 8.26
N GLU A 94 -11.21 2.19 8.16
CA GLU A 94 -10.78 1.50 6.96
C GLU A 94 -11.81 1.70 5.84
N LEU A 95 -11.36 2.28 4.72
CA LEU A 95 -12.15 2.44 3.52
C LEU A 95 -12.06 1.16 2.68
N TYR A 96 -10.84 0.74 2.35
CA TYR A 96 -10.60 -0.50 1.63
C TYR A 96 -9.15 -0.96 1.83
N ARG A 97 -8.90 -2.21 1.41
CA ARG A 97 -7.59 -2.82 1.47
C ARG A 97 -7.25 -3.51 0.17
N ILE A 98 -6.00 -3.38 -0.25
CA ILE A 98 -5.43 -4.12 -1.37
C ILE A 98 -4.39 -5.07 -0.81
N SER A 99 -4.57 -6.36 -1.07
CA SER A 99 -3.61 -7.40 -0.68
C SER A 99 -3.02 -8.00 -1.95
N ILE A 100 -1.69 -7.98 -2.02
CA ILE A 100 -0.92 -8.48 -3.16
C ILE A 100 0.00 -9.58 -2.63
N SER A 101 -0.20 -10.79 -3.11
CA SER A 101 0.66 -11.92 -2.78
C SER A 101 1.99 -11.86 -3.54
N LYS A 102 3.00 -12.55 -3.01
CA LYS A 102 4.30 -12.74 -3.68
C LYS A 102 4.19 -13.26 -5.12
N SER A 103 3.16 -14.07 -5.44
CA SER A 103 2.91 -14.60 -6.78
C SER A 103 2.37 -13.57 -7.77
N GLU A 104 1.78 -12.48 -7.28
CA GLU A 104 1.20 -11.41 -8.11
C GLU A 104 2.21 -10.30 -8.40
N LEU A 105 3.12 -10.04 -7.45
CA LEU A 105 4.36 -9.31 -7.69
C LEU A 105 5.19 -10.00 -8.76
#